data_AF-A0A378U784-F1
#
_entry.id   AF-A0A378U784-F1
#
_cell.length_a   1.000
_cell.length_b   1.000
_cell.length_c   1.000
_cell.angle_alpha   90.00
_cell.angle_beta   90.00
_cell.angle_gamma   90.00
#
_symmetry.space_group_name_H-M   'P 1'
#
loop_
_entity.id
_entity.type
_entity.pdbx_description
1 polymer ?
#
loop_
_entity_poly.entity_id
_entity_poly.type
_entity_poly.pdbx_seq_one_letter_code
_entity_poly.pdbx_strand_id
1 'polypeptide(L)'
;MDPVVGENTISKGRASVRIHRDPIAVANEWRAKAEAENLTTRELIIEVTGRQNFVGSAATIAESINHLVQSDASDGFILVPHVTPGGLDPFVDQVVPLLQERGVFRTDYEGTTLREHLGLKLPQPRQERTAATG
;
A
#
# COMPACT_ATOMS: atom_id res chain seq x y z
N MET A 1 -16.16 -20.81 -15.06
CA MET A 1 -16.96 -21.12 -13.86
C MET A 1 -17.30 -19.81 -13.18
N ASP A 2 -18.58 -19.58 -12.91
CA ASP A 2 -19.02 -18.37 -12.22
C ASP A 2 -18.85 -18.51 -10.70
N PRO A 3 -18.57 -17.41 -9.98
CA PRO A 3 -18.48 -17.45 -8.53
C PRO A 3 -19.83 -17.79 -7.91
N VAL A 4 -19.83 -18.71 -6.95
CA VAL A 4 -21.02 -19.03 -6.15
C VAL A 4 -21.24 -17.90 -5.15
N VAL A 5 -22.37 -17.20 -5.28
CA VAL A 5 -22.77 -16.12 -4.36
C VAL A 5 -23.53 -16.74 -3.18
N GLY A 6 -23.09 -16.49 -1.95
CA GLY A 6 -23.75 -17.00 -0.73
C GLY A 6 -23.66 -16.00 0.43
N GLU A 7 -24.63 -16.05 1.36
CA GLU A 7 -24.79 -15.08 2.46
C GLU A 7 -23.68 -15.11 3.52
N ASN A 8 -22.78 -16.10 3.50
CA ASN A 8 -21.78 -16.32 4.54
C ASN A 8 -20.38 -16.59 3.98
N THR A 9 -19.70 -15.55 3.50
CA THR A 9 -18.24 -15.59 3.34
C THR A 9 -17.58 -15.50 4.72
N ILE A 10 -17.48 -16.63 5.42
CA ILE A 10 -16.86 -16.71 6.75
C ILE A 10 -15.34 -16.57 6.60
N SER A 11 -14.87 -15.33 6.66
CA SER A 11 -13.48 -14.97 6.98
C SER A 11 -13.47 -13.60 7.65
N LYS A 12 -13.83 -13.57 8.93
CA LYS A 12 -13.89 -12.33 9.75
C LYS A 12 -12.51 -11.75 10.12
N GLY A 13 -11.43 -12.16 9.46
CA GLY A 13 -10.05 -11.94 9.90
C GLY A 13 -9.09 -11.23 8.93
N ARG A 14 -9.50 -10.82 7.72
CA ARG A 14 -8.62 -10.05 6.82
C ARG A 14 -9.38 -8.87 6.21
N ALA A 15 -8.71 -7.73 6.15
CA ALA A 15 -9.20 -6.48 5.56
C ALA A 15 -9.75 -6.63 4.13
N SER A 16 -9.45 -7.74 3.44
CA SER A 16 -9.96 -8.07 2.10
C SER A 16 -11.47 -8.24 2.01
N VAL A 17 -12.18 -8.56 3.11
CA VAL A 17 -13.66 -8.73 3.07
C VAL A 17 -14.41 -7.39 3.00
N ARG A 18 -13.74 -6.25 3.28
CA ARG A 18 -14.39 -4.93 3.22
C ARG A 18 -14.46 -4.32 1.80
N ILE A 19 -13.92 -5.01 0.78
CA ILE A 19 -14.04 -4.59 -0.62
C ILE A 19 -15.18 -5.40 -1.25
N HIS A 20 -16.44 -5.10 -0.92
CA HIS A 20 -17.57 -5.68 -1.66
C HIS A 20 -17.67 -5.01 -3.03
N ARG A 21 -16.88 -5.49 -4.00
CA ARG A 21 -17.27 -5.42 -5.41
C ARG A 21 -18.18 -6.61 -5.68
N ASP A 22 -19.20 -6.40 -6.51
CA ASP A 22 -20.02 -7.50 -7.04
C ASP A 22 -19.09 -8.58 -7.64
N PRO A 23 -19.06 -9.81 -7.10
CA PRO A 23 -18.13 -10.85 -7.52
C PRO A 23 -18.33 -11.25 -8.99
N ILE A 24 -19.55 -11.14 -9.51
CA ILE A 24 -19.85 -11.41 -10.92
C ILE A 24 -19.25 -10.31 -11.79
N ALA A 25 -19.41 -9.04 -11.38
CA ALA A 25 -18.81 -7.92 -12.09
C ALA A 25 -17.27 -8.01 -12.14
N VAL A 26 -16.62 -8.37 -11.03
CA VAL A 26 -15.16 -8.58 -10.99
C VAL A 26 -14.74 -9.74 -11.88
N ALA A 27 -15.47 -10.85 -11.86
CA ALA A 27 -15.17 -11.99 -12.73
C ALA A 27 -15.29 -11.62 -14.22
N ASN A 28 -16.28 -10.81 -14.58
CA ASN A 28 -16.45 -10.32 -15.95
C ASN A 28 -15.31 -9.37 -16.35
N GLU A 29 -14.92 -8.44 -15.47
CA GLU A 29 -13.77 -7.53 -15.67
C GLU A 29 -12.47 -8.31 -15.93
N TRP A 30 -12.20 -9.32 -15.09
CA TRP A 30 -10.98 -10.12 -15.20
C TRP A 30 -10.97 -11.01 -16.46
N ARG A 31 -12.12 -11.55 -16.87
CA ARG A 31 -12.22 -12.28 -18.14
C ARG A 31 -11.96 -11.38 -19.35
N ALA A 32 -12.57 -10.20 -19.36
CA ALA A 32 -12.35 -9.23 -20.44
C ALA A 32 -10.87 -8.83 -20.55
N LYS A 33 -10.17 -8.64 -19.42
CA LYS A 33 -8.73 -8.38 -19.40
C LYS A 33 -7.91 -9.56 -19.92
N ALA A 34 -8.21 -10.78 -19.47
CA ALA A 34 -7.51 -11.98 -19.95
C ALA A 34 -7.70 -12.20 -21.46
N GLU A 35 -8.90 -11.94 -22.00
CA GLU A 35 -9.16 -12.02 -23.44
C GLU A 35 -8.42 -10.93 -24.23
N ALA A 36 -8.44 -9.69 -23.73
CA ALA A 36 -7.80 -8.55 -24.40
C ALA A 36 -6.27 -8.68 -24.44
N GLU A 37 -5.67 -9.21 -23.37
CA GLU A 37 -4.21 -9.36 -23.22
C GLU A 37 -3.71 -10.79 -23.51
N ASN A 38 -4.62 -11.71 -23.87
CA ASN A 38 -4.35 -13.12 -24.16
C ASN A 38 -3.61 -13.86 -23.01
N LEU A 39 -4.04 -13.60 -21.78
CA LEU A 39 -3.42 -14.12 -20.56
C LEU A 39 -3.96 -15.50 -20.19
N THR A 40 -3.07 -16.40 -19.77
CA THR A 40 -3.47 -17.62 -19.05
C THR A 40 -4.06 -17.28 -17.68
N THR A 41 -4.80 -18.20 -17.07
CA THR A 41 -5.34 -18.02 -15.70
C THR A 41 -4.25 -17.63 -14.70
N ARG A 42 -3.04 -18.20 -14.83
CA ARG A 42 -1.90 -17.88 -13.96
C ARG A 42 -1.44 -16.44 -14.14
N GLU A 43 -1.28 -16.00 -15.38
CA GLU A 43 -0.84 -14.64 -15.72
C GLU A 43 -1.89 -13.61 -15.32
N LEU A 44 -3.17 -13.87 -15.57
CA LEU A 44 -4.27 -13.02 -15.11
C LEU A 44 -4.20 -12.81 -13.60
N ILE A 45 -4.01 -13.87 -12.80
CA ILE A 45 -3.91 -13.74 -11.35
C ILE A 45 -2.68 -12.92 -10.95
N ILE A 46 -1.52 -13.14 -11.58
CA ILE A 46 -0.32 -12.34 -11.32
C ILE A 46 -0.57 -10.87 -11.61
N GLU A 47 -1.26 -10.56 -12.69
CA GLU A 47 -1.53 -9.21 -13.15
C GLU A 47 -2.56 -8.48 -12.25
N VAL A 48 -3.68 -9.11 -11.91
CA VAL A 48 -4.76 -8.45 -11.12
C VAL A 48 -4.50 -8.46 -9.62
N THR A 49 -3.61 -9.34 -9.14
CA THR A 49 -3.21 -9.39 -7.72
C THR A 49 -1.80 -8.85 -7.47
N GLY A 50 -1.05 -8.60 -8.54
CA GLY A 50 0.28 -8.04 -8.52
C GLY A 50 0.25 -6.65 -7.89
N ARG A 51 0.93 -6.51 -6.76
CA ARG A 51 1.19 -5.19 -6.17
C ARG A 51 2.40 -4.58 -6.87
N GLN A 52 2.56 -3.27 -6.75
CA GLN A 52 3.80 -2.59 -7.15
C GLN A 52 4.98 -3.29 -6.45
N ASN A 53 5.82 -3.94 -7.26
CA ASN A 53 6.95 -4.72 -6.79
C ASN A 53 8.22 -3.99 -7.18
N PHE A 54 8.97 -3.50 -6.19
CA PHE A 54 10.31 -3.00 -6.41
C PHE A 54 11.26 -4.19 -6.57
N VAL A 55 11.66 -4.48 -7.81
CA VAL A 55 12.57 -5.58 -8.14
C VAL A 55 13.84 -5.02 -8.76
N GLY A 56 14.97 -5.26 -8.13
CA GLY A 56 16.27 -4.79 -8.62
C GLY A 56 17.32 -4.68 -7.54
N SER A 57 18.44 -4.04 -7.87
CA SER A 57 19.47 -3.70 -6.90
C SER A 57 18.97 -2.64 -5.90
N ALA A 58 19.63 -2.52 -4.74
CA ALA A 58 19.29 -1.48 -3.76
C ALA A 58 19.33 -0.07 -4.39
N ALA A 59 20.28 0.21 -5.28
CA ALA A 59 20.38 1.46 -6.02
C ALA A 59 19.20 1.69 -6.97
N THR A 60 18.77 0.65 -7.69
CA THR A 60 17.61 0.71 -8.59
C THR A 60 16.32 0.99 -7.83
N ILE A 61 16.15 0.32 -6.69
CA ILE A 61 14.99 0.52 -5.82
C ILE A 61 15.00 1.94 -5.24
N ALA A 62 16.13 2.40 -4.71
CA ALA A 62 16.27 3.74 -4.16
C ALA A 62 16.00 4.83 -5.21
N GLU A 63 16.48 4.66 -6.44
CA GLU A 63 16.19 5.58 -7.56
C GLU A 63 14.69 5.61 -7.88
N SER A 64 14.04 4.45 -7.93
CA SER A 64 12.61 4.36 -8.22
C SER A 64 11.75 5.06 -7.15
N ILE A 65 12.08 4.84 -5.87
CA ILE A 65 11.44 5.51 -4.73
C ILE A 65 11.68 7.03 -4.81
N ASN A 66 12.92 7.45 -5.03
CA ASN A 66 13.29 8.86 -5.18
C ASN A 66 12.47 9.53 -6.29
N HIS A 67 12.41 8.93 -7.48
CA HIS A 67 11.64 9.46 -8.60
C HIS A 67 10.15 9.63 -8.25
N LEU A 68 9.53 8.64 -7.60
CA LEU A 68 8.12 8.71 -7.21
C LEU A 68 7.83 9.80 -6.18
N VAL A 69 8.75 10.03 -5.23
CA VAL A 69 8.61 11.12 -4.25
C VAL A 69 8.80 12.48 -4.93
N GLN A 70 9.85 12.64 -5.73
CA GLN A 70 10.16 13.91 -6.41
C GLN A 70 9.13 14.30 -7.48
N SER A 71 8.37 13.33 -8.00
CA SER A 71 7.30 13.56 -8.98
C SER A 71 5.93 13.77 -8.35
N ASP A 72 5.84 13.92 -7.02
CA ASP A 72 4.60 14.00 -6.25
C ASP A 72 3.64 12.83 -6.52
N ALA A 73 4.17 11.68 -6.95
CA ALA A 73 3.39 10.47 -7.19
C ALA A 73 3.12 9.69 -5.89
N SER A 74 3.92 9.91 -4.85
CA SER A 74 3.77 9.24 -3.55
C SER A 74 4.48 9.98 -2.41
N ASP A 75 3.78 10.22 -1.30
CA ASP A 75 4.37 10.76 -0.06
C ASP A 75 5.13 9.72 0.77
N GLY A 76 4.89 8.42 0.51
CA GLY A 76 5.49 7.34 1.27
C GLY A 76 5.01 5.96 0.84
N PHE A 77 5.68 4.92 1.34
CA PHE A 77 5.46 3.54 0.90
C PHE A 77 5.08 2.63 2.06
N ILE A 78 4.18 1.70 1.80
CA ILE A 78 3.86 0.60 2.70
C ILE A 78 4.63 -0.63 2.22
N LEU A 79 5.62 -1.06 3.01
CA LEU A 79 6.42 -2.23 2.71
C LEU A 79 5.79 -3.48 3.34
N VAL A 80 5.59 -4.53 2.54
CA VAL A 80 5.01 -5.80 2.98
C VAL A 80 6.01 -6.92 2.69
N PRO A 81 6.84 -7.32 3.69
CA PRO A 81 7.82 -8.38 3.47
C PRO A 81 7.14 -9.74 3.31
N HIS A 82 7.72 -10.59 2.46
CA HIS A 82 7.26 -11.97 2.27
C HIS A 82 7.77 -12.94 3.35
N VAL A 83 8.77 -12.53 4.13
CA VAL A 83 9.37 -13.32 5.21
C VAL A 83 9.40 -12.49 6.49
N THR A 84 9.02 -13.08 7.62
CA THR A 84 9.06 -12.43 8.94
C THR A 84 9.85 -13.30 9.92
N PRO A 85 10.70 -12.71 10.78
CA PRO A 85 10.84 -11.27 11.04
C PRO A 85 11.80 -10.52 10.10
N GLY A 86 12.82 -11.16 9.52
CA GLY A 86 13.95 -10.47 8.86
C GLY A 86 13.76 -10.10 7.38
N GLY A 87 12.56 -10.20 6.80
CA GLY A 87 12.36 -9.91 5.39
C GLY A 87 12.56 -8.43 5.00
N LEU A 88 12.68 -7.53 5.98
CA LEU A 88 13.00 -6.12 5.76
C LEU A 88 14.47 -5.78 5.99
N ASP A 89 15.26 -6.65 6.62
CA ASP A 89 16.64 -6.35 6.98
C ASP A 89 17.47 -5.91 5.76
N PRO A 90 17.42 -6.61 4.60
CA PRO A 90 18.16 -6.16 3.41
C PRO A 90 17.72 -4.79 2.89
N PHE A 91 16.44 -4.44 3.04
CA PHE A 91 15.93 -3.13 2.65
C PHE A 91 16.45 -2.04 3.59
N VAL A 92 16.41 -2.30 4.90
CA VAL A 92 16.91 -1.37 5.92
C VAL A 92 18.42 -1.17 5.77
N ASP A 93 19.18 -2.23 5.55
CA ASP A 93 20.64 -2.17 5.51
C ASP A 93 21.18 -1.57 4.20
N GLN A 94 20.48 -1.76 3.08
CA GLN A 94 21.01 -1.40 1.75
C GLN A 94 20.26 -0.26 1.06
N VAL A 95 18.95 -0.12 1.27
CA VAL A 95 18.14 0.89 0.57
C VAL A 95 18.00 2.16 1.39
N VAL A 96 17.74 2.05 2.70
CA VAL A 96 17.55 3.22 3.58
C VAL A 96 18.75 4.19 3.55
N PRO A 97 20.03 3.75 3.62
CA PRO A 97 21.16 4.66 3.54
C PRO A 97 21.18 5.46 2.22
N LEU A 98 20.86 4.82 1.10
CA LEU A 98 20.80 5.49 -0.21
C LEU A 98 19.67 6.52 -0.28
N LEU A 99 18.52 6.23 0.35
CA LEU A 99 17.41 7.18 0.44
C LEU A 99 17.77 8.38 1.33
N GLN A 100 18.52 8.15 2.41
CA GLN A 100 19.04 9.20 3.29
C GLN A 100 20.07 10.09 2.58
N GLU A 101 21.03 9.50 1.86
CA GLU A 101 22.01 10.22 1.03
C GLU A 101 21.34 11.12 -0.01
N ARG A 102 20.20 10.69 -0.55
CA ARG A 102 19.40 11.43 -1.54
C ARG A 102 18.44 12.46 -0.92
N GLY A 103 18.36 12.54 0.40
CA GLY A 103 17.49 13.48 1.12
C GLY A 103 15.99 13.16 1.02
N VAL A 104 15.60 11.97 0.55
CA VAL A 104 14.19 11.53 0.45
C VAL A 104 13.73 10.74 1.66
N PHE A 105 14.64 10.39 2.57
CA PHE A 105 14.31 9.75 3.84
C PHE A 105 15.09 10.39 4.99
N ARG A 106 14.44 10.47 6.16
CA ARG A 106 15.03 11.05 7.37
C ARG A 106 16.26 10.24 7.84
N THR A 107 17.25 10.93 8.39
CA THR A 107 18.45 10.32 8.99
C THR A 107 18.24 9.98 10.47
N ASP A 108 17.36 10.71 11.16
CA ASP A 108 17.04 10.50 12.57
C ASP A 108 15.59 10.90 12.86
N TYR A 109 15.09 10.54 14.04
CA TYR A 109 13.78 10.90 14.54
C TYR A 109 13.87 12.13 15.45
N GLU A 110 13.29 13.26 15.04
CA GLU A 110 13.28 14.48 15.86
C GLU A 110 12.14 14.51 16.88
N GLY A 111 11.02 13.86 16.56
CA GLY A 111 9.82 13.79 17.41
C GLY A 111 9.67 12.47 18.16
N THR A 112 8.73 12.44 19.10
CA THR A 112 8.41 11.24 19.90
C THR A 112 7.09 10.59 19.50
N THR A 113 6.29 11.28 18.69
CA THR A 113 4.96 10.83 18.28
C THR A 113 4.93 10.48 16.80
N LEU A 114 4.08 9.52 16.44
CA LEU A 114 3.82 9.17 15.04
C LEU A 114 3.38 10.41 14.21
N ARG A 115 2.67 11.33 14.85
CA ARG A 115 2.19 12.55 14.20
C ARG A 115 3.36 13.44 13.77
N GLU A 116 4.36 13.62 14.63
CA GLU A 116 5.58 14.35 14.30
C GLU A 116 6.37 13.65 13.21
N HIS A 117 6.49 12.30 13.27
CA HIS A 117 7.19 11.52 12.24
C HIS A 117 6.54 11.59 10.85
N LEU A 118 5.25 11.95 10.79
CA LEU A 118 4.48 12.15 9.56
C LEU A 118 4.32 13.63 9.18
N GLY A 119 4.93 14.56 9.92
CA GLY A 119 4.80 16.01 9.64
C GLY A 119 3.40 16.58 9.86
N LEU A 120 2.57 15.91 10.65
CA LEU A 120 1.16 16.28 10.85
C LEU A 120 1.00 17.27 12.01
N LYS A 121 0.13 18.27 11.85
CA LYS A 121 -0.21 19.20 12.93
C LYS A 121 -1.07 18.53 14.00
N LEU A 122 -0.92 18.96 15.26
CA LEU A 122 -1.82 18.58 16.35
C LEU A 122 -3.26 19.01 16.00
N PRO A 123 -4.26 18.12 16.13
CA PRO A 123 -5.64 18.50 15.89
C PRO A 123 -6.04 19.52 16.93
N GLN A 124 -6.67 20.62 16.49
CA GLN A 124 -7.23 21.57 17.44
C GLN A 124 -8.37 20.89 18.20
N PRO A 125 -8.49 21.12 19.52
CA PRO A 125 -9.63 20.62 20.29
C PRO A 125 -10.92 21.00 19.58
N ARG A 126 -11.84 20.03 19.44
CA ARG A 126 -13.17 20.32 18.89
C ARG A 126 -13.82 21.35 19.80
N GLN A 127 -14.12 22.54 19.29
CA GLN A 127 -14.88 23.52 20.04
C GLN A 127 -16.25 22.92 20.38
N GLU A 128 -16.55 22.81 21.66
CA GLU A 128 -17.85 22.38 22.12
C GLU A 128 -18.89 23.36 21.58
N ARG A 129 -19.85 22.85 20.79
CA ARG A 129 -21.07 23.61 20.49
C ARG A 129 -21.77 23.81 21.83
N THR A 130 -21.61 24.98 22.43
CA THR A 130 -22.50 25.44 23.50
C THR A 130 -23.91 25.40 22.92
N ALA A 131 -24.69 24.41 23.37
CA ALA A 131 -26.12 24.39 23.12
C ALA A 131 -26.68 25.64 23.79
N ALA A 132 -27.14 26.60 22.99
CA ALA A 132 -27.97 27.69 23.47
C ALA A 132 -29.26 27.06 23.99
N THR A 133 -29.34 26.89 25.31
CA THR A 133 -30.59 26.64 26.01
C THR A 133 -31.37 27.95 25.98
N GLY A 134 -32.39 28.01 25.14
CA GLY A 134 -33.45 29.01 25.15
C GLY A 134 -34.76 28.37 25.59
#